data_AF-A0A1H6H4M9-F1
#
_entry.id   AF-A0A1H6H4M9-F1
#
_cell.length_a   1.000
_cell.length_b   1.000
_cell.length_c   1.000
_cell.angle_alpha   90.00
_cell.angle_beta   90.00
_cell.angle_gamma   90.00
#
_symmetry.space_group_name_H-M   'P 1'
#
loop_
_entity.id
_entity.type
_entity.pdbx_description
1 polymer ?
#
loop_
_entity_poly.entity_id
_entity_poly.type
_entity_poly.pdbx_seq_one_letter_code
_entity_poly.pdbx_strand_id
1 'polypeptide(L)'
;MRLTLFYCLLFTFSIIKLNAQVSGAVKKTAKPLDNISYAESSHTGAGGEESQLYNQFKKVARIATNDELYYFAMNGSNALKLYSGKELFKRKDKRFLEVYTFYSSHPLVMKYTLGCVGKNKNISEFLEDEVYAAPFYISLRDQLMKNEDKQDEIVKTQLAQIKEEGYDQLSEEDVNSVKKQIEEINKKKQKPQ
;
A
#
# COMPACT_ATOMS: atom_id res chain seq x y z
N MET A 1 -4.34 26.99 -41.40
CA MET A 1 -5.21 25.97 -40.76
C MET A 1 -4.48 24.80 -40.08
N ARG A 2 -3.20 24.50 -40.36
CA ARG A 2 -2.48 23.39 -39.70
C ARG A 2 -1.87 23.71 -38.32
N LEU A 3 -1.56 24.97 -38.04
CA LEU A 3 -0.92 25.38 -36.77
C LEU A 3 -1.91 25.45 -35.59
N THR A 4 -3.15 25.89 -35.83
CA THR A 4 -4.18 26.07 -34.80
C THR A 4 -4.68 24.75 -34.21
N LEU A 5 -4.72 23.67 -35.01
CA LEU A 5 -5.09 22.33 -34.52
C LEU A 5 -4.04 21.75 -33.56
N PHE A 6 -2.76 22.07 -33.76
CA PHE A 6 -1.64 21.56 -32.97
C PHE A 6 -1.65 22.13 -31.53
N TYR A 7 -2.00 23.42 -31.38
CA TYR A 7 -2.12 24.05 -30.07
C TYR A 7 -3.36 23.58 -29.29
N CYS A 8 -4.48 23.30 -29.97
CA CYS A 8 -5.65 22.69 -29.32
C CYS A 8 -5.33 21.28 -28.79
N LEU A 9 -4.55 20.50 -29.55
CA LEU A 9 -4.11 19.16 -29.15
C LEU A 9 -3.17 19.18 -27.93
N LEU A 10 -2.24 20.15 -27.88
CA LEU A 10 -1.37 20.38 -26.72
C LEU A 10 -2.16 20.82 -25.48
N PHE A 11 -3.18 21.66 -25.64
CA PHE A 11 -4.03 22.09 -24.53
C PHE A 11 -4.88 20.94 -23.96
N THR A 12 -5.40 20.05 -24.82
CA THR A 12 -6.12 18.85 -24.35
C THR A 12 -5.21 17.85 -23.64
N PHE A 13 -3.95 17.72 -24.04
CA PHE A 13 -2.98 16.85 -23.35
C PHE A 13 -2.55 17.41 -21.99
N SER A 14 -2.52 18.73 -21.82
CA SER A 14 -2.27 19.37 -20.52
C SER A 14 -3.41 19.15 -19.53
N ILE A 15 -4.67 19.13 -19.99
CA ILE A 15 -5.84 18.93 -19.12
C ILE A 15 -5.96 17.48 -18.63
N ILE A 16 -5.51 16.48 -19.41
CA ILE A 16 -5.52 15.07 -18.99
C ILE A 16 -4.48 14.80 -17.87
N LYS A 17 -3.46 15.66 -17.70
CA LYS A 17 -2.48 15.58 -16.62
C LYS A 17 -2.83 16.44 -15.39
N LEU A 18 -3.94 17.17 -15.43
CA LEU A 18 -4.41 17.97 -14.30
C LEU A 18 -5.30 17.12 -13.39
N ASN A 19 -4.70 16.74 -12.26
CA ASN A 19 -5.35 16.51 -10.96
C ASN A 19 -5.82 15.09 -10.60
N ALA A 20 -4.87 14.20 -10.30
CA ALA A 20 -4.93 13.54 -8.99
C ALA A 20 -4.42 14.56 -7.95
N GLN A 21 -5.17 15.64 -7.74
CA GLN A 21 -4.79 16.65 -6.77
C GLN A 21 -5.11 16.10 -5.39
N VAL A 22 -4.08 15.84 -4.59
CA VAL A 22 -4.26 15.46 -3.19
C VAL A 22 -5.03 16.57 -2.48
N SER A 23 -6.16 16.21 -1.88
CA SER A 23 -7.02 17.15 -1.18
C SER A 23 -6.25 17.86 -0.06
N GLY A 24 -6.65 19.09 0.26
CA GLY A 24 -5.99 19.85 1.33
C GLY A 24 -5.99 19.13 2.68
N ALA A 25 -7.07 18.38 2.98
CA ALA A 25 -7.18 17.59 4.20
C ALA A 25 -6.20 16.40 4.23
N VAL A 26 -6.11 15.65 3.13
CA VAL A 26 -5.17 14.52 3.01
C VAL A 26 -3.73 15.02 3.04
N LYS A 27 -3.41 16.08 2.29
CA LYS A 27 -2.08 16.69 2.28
C LYS A 27 -1.67 17.20 3.66
N LYS A 28 -2.57 17.88 4.38
CA LYS A 28 -2.30 18.36 5.74
C LYS A 28 -2.04 17.21 6.71
N THR A 29 -2.79 16.12 6.59
CA THR A 29 -2.63 14.92 7.42
C THR A 29 -1.34 14.16 7.08
N ALA A 30 -0.93 14.14 5.81
CA ALA A 30 0.29 13.48 5.35
C ALA A 30 1.57 14.26 5.64
N LYS A 31 1.48 15.57 5.90
CA LYS A 31 2.64 16.46 6.12
C LYS A 31 3.74 15.92 7.05
N PRO A 32 3.44 15.26 8.20
CA PRO A 32 4.49 14.70 9.05
C PRO A 32 5.31 13.59 8.40
N LEU A 33 4.80 12.99 7.31
CA LEU A 33 5.42 11.89 6.59
C LEU A 33 6.22 12.34 5.36
N ASP A 34 6.12 13.61 4.94
CA ASP A 34 6.64 14.11 3.64
C ASP A 34 8.15 13.93 3.45
N ASN A 35 8.93 13.81 4.53
CA ASN A 35 10.39 13.69 4.48
C ASN A 35 10.92 12.39 5.10
N ILE A 36 10.05 11.42 5.38
CA ILE A 36 10.46 10.17 6.05
C ILE A 36 10.97 9.17 5.01
N SER A 37 12.26 8.82 5.14
CA SER A 37 12.98 7.93 4.21
C SER A 37 12.89 6.43 4.58
N TYR A 38 12.33 6.10 5.73
CA TYR A 38 12.16 4.74 6.24
C TYR A 38 10.68 4.45 6.54
N ALA A 39 10.36 3.20 6.87
CA ALA A 39 9.03 2.82 7.33
C ALA A 39 9.12 1.78 8.46
N GLU A 40 7.99 1.56 9.11
CA GLU A 40 7.83 0.72 10.29
C GLU A 40 6.53 -0.10 10.18
N SER A 41 6.49 -1.29 10.76
CA SER A 41 5.24 -2.02 11.00
C SER A 41 4.38 -1.32 12.05
N SER A 42 3.14 -1.79 12.24
CA SER A 42 2.23 -1.24 13.25
C SER A 42 2.79 -1.24 14.67
N HIS A 43 3.62 -2.23 14.99
CA HIS A 43 4.33 -2.35 16.26
C HIS A 43 5.83 -2.51 16.00
N THR A 44 6.65 -1.90 16.84
CA THR A 44 8.12 -1.90 16.75
C THR A 44 8.75 -2.15 18.12
N GLY A 45 10.07 -2.30 18.16
CA GLY A 45 10.79 -2.47 19.43
C GLY A 45 10.70 -3.88 20.01
N ALA A 46 11.32 -4.07 21.18
CA ALA A 46 11.33 -5.36 21.87
C ALA A 46 10.04 -5.61 22.65
N GLY A 47 9.37 -4.53 23.09
CA GLY A 47 8.10 -4.58 23.80
C GLY A 47 6.87 -4.61 22.89
N GLY A 48 7.06 -4.43 21.58
CA GLY A 48 5.95 -4.33 20.63
C GLY A 48 5.20 -3.01 20.76
N GLU A 49 5.91 -1.92 20.97
CA GLU A 49 5.36 -0.57 21.08
C GLU A 49 4.74 -0.13 19.76
N GLU A 50 3.57 0.52 19.81
CA GLU A 50 2.91 1.05 18.61
C GLU A 50 3.79 2.07 17.87
N SER A 51 3.85 1.94 16.54
CA SER A 51 4.57 2.87 15.69
C SER A 51 3.77 4.15 15.50
N GLN A 52 4.31 5.26 15.99
CA GLN A 52 3.75 6.59 15.72
C GLN A 52 3.74 6.93 14.23
N LEU A 53 4.74 6.44 13.49
CA LEU A 53 4.87 6.65 12.05
C LEU A 53 3.75 5.91 11.30
N TYR A 54 3.54 4.63 11.60
CA TYR A 54 2.46 3.84 11.02
C TYR A 54 1.09 4.40 11.39
N ASN A 55 0.88 4.76 12.66
CA ASN A 55 -0.37 5.35 13.15
C ASN A 55 -0.67 6.69 12.45
N GLN A 56 0.35 7.50 12.16
CA GLN A 56 0.17 8.71 11.36
C GLN A 56 -0.26 8.39 9.94
N PHE A 57 0.30 7.35 9.31
CA PHE A 57 -0.18 6.91 8.00
C PHE A 57 -1.61 6.38 8.05
N LYS A 58 -2.01 5.61 9.08
CA LYS A 58 -3.40 5.13 9.21
C LYS A 58 -4.42 6.27 9.22
N LYS A 59 -4.08 7.42 9.83
CA LYS A 59 -4.91 8.64 9.76
C LYS A 59 -5.05 9.16 8.33
N VAL A 60 -3.97 9.14 7.54
CA VAL A 60 -4.00 9.50 6.11
C VAL A 60 -4.88 8.53 5.34
N ALA A 61 -4.62 7.22 5.47
CA ALA A 61 -5.36 6.18 4.76
C ALA A 61 -6.87 6.31 4.99
N ARG A 62 -7.30 6.54 6.23
CA ARG A 62 -8.73 6.65 6.57
C ARG A 62 -9.50 7.72 5.77
N ILE A 63 -8.84 8.82 5.38
CA ILE A 63 -9.48 9.93 4.67
C ILE A 63 -9.09 10.00 3.17
N ALA A 64 -8.04 9.29 2.77
CA ALA A 64 -7.54 9.31 1.41
C ALA A 64 -8.36 8.40 0.49
N THR A 65 -8.65 8.90 -0.70
CA THR A 65 -9.14 8.11 -1.83
C THR A 65 -8.04 7.22 -2.41
N ASN A 66 -8.40 6.22 -3.22
CA ASN A 66 -7.40 5.39 -3.88
C ASN A 66 -6.53 6.20 -4.87
N ASP A 67 -7.05 7.27 -5.46
CA ASP A 67 -6.29 8.15 -6.36
C ASP A 67 -5.19 8.91 -5.62
N GLU A 68 -5.50 9.38 -4.41
CA GLU A 68 -4.53 10.06 -3.53
C GLU A 68 -3.49 9.07 -2.99
N LEU A 69 -3.91 7.86 -2.62
CA LEU A 69 -2.99 6.80 -2.23
C LEU A 69 -2.07 6.40 -3.39
N TYR A 70 -2.59 6.29 -4.61
CA TYR A 70 -1.77 6.04 -5.79
C TYR A 70 -0.79 7.19 -6.06
N TYR A 71 -1.24 8.43 -5.91
CA TYR A 71 -0.34 9.59 -6.00
C TYR A 71 0.82 9.48 -5.00
N PHE A 72 0.54 9.16 -3.74
CA PHE A 72 1.58 8.97 -2.72
C PHE A 72 2.46 7.75 -2.99
N ALA A 73 1.89 6.65 -3.47
CA ALA A 73 2.61 5.44 -3.85
C ALA A 73 3.68 5.72 -4.91
N MET A 74 3.41 6.66 -5.83
CA MET A 74 4.30 7.02 -6.92
C MET A 74 5.22 8.22 -6.62
N ASN A 75 4.74 9.21 -5.85
CA ASN A 75 5.40 10.52 -5.73
C ASN A 75 5.76 10.91 -4.28
N GLY A 76 5.29 10.17 -3.29
CA GLY A 76 5.49 10.52 -1.87
C GLY A 76 6.92 10.32 -1.37
N SER A 77 7.12 10.56 -0.07
CA SER A 77 8.31 10.08 0.65
C SER A 77 8.42 8.56 0.62
N ASN A 78 9.55 7.98 1.01
CA ASN A 78 9.69 6.51 0.99
C ASN A 78 8.65 5.84 1.89
N ALA A 79 8.36 6.42 3.06
CA ALA A 79 7.28 5.97 3.94
C ALA A 79 5.93 5.99 3.22
N LEU A 80 5.57 7.13 2.63
CA LEU A 80 4.31 7.31 1.92
C LEU A 80 4.20 6.37 0.70
N LYS A 81 5.29 6.16 -0.02
CA LYS A 81 5.36 5.24 -1.16
C LYS A 81 5.02 3.82 -0.74
N LEU A 82 5.72 3.32 0.28
CA LEU A 82 5.52 1.95 0.76
C LEU A 82 4.12 1.75 1.35
N TYR A 83 3.74 2.61 2.30
CA TYR A 83 2.47 2.45 3.00
C TYR A 83 1.26 2.60 2.09
N SER A 84 1.29 3.57 1.18
CA SER A 84 0.19 3.74 0.23
C SER A 84 0.11 2.57 -0.75
N GLY A 85 1.25 2.01 -1.18
CA GLY A 85 1.29 0.79 -1.97
C GLY A 85 0.64 -0.40 -1.25
N LYS A 86 0.98 -0.63 0.03
CA LYS A 86 0.37 -1.69 0.85
C LYS A 86 -1.14 -1.47 1.02
N GLU A 87 -1.57 -0.23 1.25
CA GLU A 87 -2.97 0.11 1.43
C GLU A 87 -3.78 -0.08 0.13
N LEU A 88 -3.22 0.23 -1.04
CA LEU A 88 -3.86 -0.04 -2.33
C LEU A 88 -4.13 -1.54 -2.54
N PHE A 89 -3.19 -2.41 -2.15
CA PHE A 89 -3.40 -3.85 -2.15
C PHE A 89 -4.57 -4.27 -1.24
N LYS A 90 -4.57 -3.79 0.00
CA LYS A 90 -5.64 -4.05 0.98
C LYS A 90 -7.02 -3.62 0.50
N ARG A 91 -7.07 -2.54 -0.28
CA ARG A 91 -8.29 -2.01 -0.91
C ARG A 91 -8.66 -2.64 -2.24
N LYS A 92 -7.91 -3.65 -2.69
CA LYS A 92 -8.11 -4.33 -3.99
C LYS A 92 -8.04 -3.38 -5.17
N ASP A 93 -7.26 -2.30 -5.07
CA ASP A 93 -7.08 -1.37 -6.18
C ASP A 93 -6.09 -1.97 -7.19
N LYS A 94 -6.53 -2.10 -8.45
CA LYS A 94 -5.72 -2.68 -9.54
C LYS A 94 -4.37 -2.00 -9.73
N ARG A 95 -4.25 -0.71 -9.36
CA ARG A 95 -3.01 0.06 -9.49
C ARG A 95 -1.93 -0.37 -8.52
N PHE A 96 -2.24 -1.21 -7.53
CA PHE A 96 -1.23 -1.90 -6.74
C PHE A 96 -0.18 -2.58 -7.65
N LEU A 97 -0.61 -3.26 -8.71
CA LEU A 97 0.29 -3.95 -9.63
C LEU A 97 1.11 -2.98 -10.49
N GLU A 98 0.58 -1.79 -10.77
CA GLU A 98 1.34 -0.73 -11.45
C GLU A 98 2.47 -0.22 -10.55
N VAL A 99 2.16 0.03 -9.27
CA VAL A 99 3.14 0.43 -8.24
C VAL A 99 4.21 -0.65 -8.07
N TYR A 100 3.81 -1.92 -7.93
CA TYR A 100 4.73 -3.05 -7.85
C TYR A 100 5.63 -3.13 -9.08
N THR A 101 5.04 -3.08 -10.28
CA THR A 101 5.79 -3.14 -11.54
C THR A 101 6.81 -2.02 -11.64
N PHE A 102 6.42 -0.79 -11.27
CA PHE A 102 7.28 0.37 -11.29
C PHE A 102 8.50 0.18 -10.40
N TYR A 103 8.33 -0.15 -9.12
CA TYR A 103 9.44 -0.32 -8.19
C TYR A 103 10.27 -1.57 -8.46
N SER A 104 9.68 -2.63 -9.03
CA SER A 104 10.46 -3.77 -9.49
C SER A 104 11.35 -3.39 -10.68
N SER A 105 11.06 -2.31 -11.43
CA SER A 105 11.83 -1.87 -12.62
C SER A 105 12.77 -0.70 -12.29
N HIS A 106 12.40 0.09 -11.28
CA HIS A 106 13.14 1.23 -10.78
C HIS A 106 13.36 1.04 -9.29
N PRO A 107 14.37 0.24 -8.90
CA PRO A 107 14.59 -0.12 -7.51
C PRO A 107 14.79 1.12 -6.63
N LEU A 108 14.03 1.17 -5.54
CA LEU A 108 14.16 2.16 -4.48
C LEU A 108 14.31 1.42 -3.16
N VAL A 109 15.54 1.29 -2.70
CA VAL A 109 15.86 0.60 -1.44
C VAL A 109 15.58 1.54 -0.27
N MET A 110 14.89 1.03 0.74
CA MET A 110 14.61 1.75 1.98
C MET A 110 14.72 0.84 3.20
N LYS A 111 14.92 1.46 4.37
CA LYS A 111 14.88 0.76 5.65
C LYS A 111 13.43 0.55 6.08
N TYR A 112 13.12 -0.66 6.50
CA TYR A 112 11.85 -1.03 7.12
C TYR A 112 12.10 -1.74 8.46
N THR A 113 11.41 -1.32 9.52
CA THR A 113 11.48 -1.97 10.82
C THR A 113 10.23 -2.82 11.03
N LEU A 114 10.39 -4.14 11.16
CA LEU A 114 9.34 -5.09 11.51
C LEU A 114 9.54 -5.59 12.94
N GLY A 115 8.74 -5.10 13.89
CA GLY A 115 8.99 -5.38 15.31
C GLY A 115 10.37 -4.88 15.74
N CYS A 116 11.24 -5.79 16.17
CA CYS A 116 12.63 -5.49 16.51
C CYS A 116 13.63 -5.69 15.33
N VAL A 117 13.16 -6.15 14.17
CA VAL A 117 14.02 -6.52 13.04
C VAL A 117 14.03 -5.43 11.97
N GLY A 118 15.18 -4.81 11.75
CA GLY A 118 15.41 -3.91 10.62
C GLY A 118 15.78 -4.66 9.34
N LYS A 119 15.15 -4.31 8.21
CA LYS A 119 15.45 -4.83 6.87
C LYS A 119 15.70 -3.68 5.91
N ASN A 120 16.64 -3.87 4.99
CA ASN A 120 16.85 -2.96 3.86
C ASN A 120 16.49 -3.73 2.59
N LYS A 121 15.39 -3.38 1.94
CA LYS A 121 14.92 -4.01 0.70
C LYS A 121 14.38 -2.96 -0.26
N ASN A 122 14.19 -3.34 -1.52
CA ASN A 122 13.42 -2.55 -2.46
C ASN A 122 11.95 -2.43 -2.01
N ILE A 123 11.28 -1.32 -2.33
CA ILE A 123 9.84 -1.18 -2.10
C ILE A 123 9.05 -2.36 -2.68
N SER A 124 9.39 -2.83 -3.89
CA SER A 124 8.65 -3.94 -4.49
C SER A 124 8.72 -5.23 -3.67
N GLU A 125 9.87 -5.52 -3.04
CA GLU A 125 10.01 -6.69 -2.17
C GLU A 125 9.16 -6.54 -0.91
N PHE A 126 9.03 -5.34 -0.34
CA PHE A 126 8.14 -5.13 0.80
C PHE A 126 6.65 -5.19 0.43
N LEU A 127 6.29 -4.81 -0.80
CA LEU A 127 4.94 -4.99 -1.33
C LEU A 127 4.63 -6.47 -1.58
N GLU A 128 5.59 -7.23 -2.07
CA GLU A 128 5.50 -8.68 -2.21
C GLU A 128 5.33 -9.35 -0.85
N ASP A 129 6.18 -9.01 0.14
CA ASP A 129 6.07 -9.52 1.50
C ASP A 129 4.65 -9.30 2.08
N GLU A 130 4.00 -8.16 1.81
CA GLU A 130 2.62 -7.87 2.22
C GLU A 130 1.61 -8.83 1.59
N VAL A 131 1.71 -9.07 0.28
CA VAL A 131 0.83 -10.00 -0.45
C VAL A 131 1.01 -11.43 0.06
N TYR A 132 2.25 -11.84 0.34
CA TYR A 132 2.54 -13.18 0.85
C TYR A 132 2.16 -13.38 2.32
N ALA A 133 2.11 -12.31 3.12
CA ALA A 133 1.63 -12.34 4.50
C ALA A 133 0.09 -12.34 4.62
N ALA A 134 -0.62 -11.75 3.65
CA ALA A 134 -2.09 -11.62 3.68
C ALA A 134 -2.88 -12.91 3.99
N PRO A 135 -2.53 -14.10 3.46
CA PRO A 135 -3.26 -15.34 3.76
C PRO A 135 -3.32 -15.68 5.26
N PHE A 136 -2.30 -15.32 6.03
CA PHE A 136 -2.30 -15.53 7.48
C PHE A 136 -3.42 -14.74 8.15
N TYR A 137 -3.54 -13.45 7.85
CA TYR A 137 -4.59 -12.59 8.42
C TYR A 137 -5.98 -13.02 7.96
N ILE A 138 -6.14 -13.41 6.70
CA ILE A 138 -7.40 -13.91 6.13
C ILE A 138 -7.82 -15.20 6.82
N SER A 139 -6.92 -16.18 6.92
CA SER A 139 -7.20 -17.44 7.61
C SER A 139 -7.56 -17.22 9.08
N LEU A 140 -6.83 -16.35 9.78
CA LEU A 140 -7.12 -16.02 11.19
C LEU A 140 -8.51 -15.38 11.32
N ARG A 141 -8.82 -14.39 10.50
CA ARG A 141 -10.14 -13.75 10.44
C ARG A 141 -11.24 -14.77 10.24
N ASP A 142 -11.11 -15.64 9.24
CA ASP A 142 -12.13 -16.61 8.87
C ASP A 142 -12.32 -17.68 9.95
N GLN A 143 -11.27 -18.05 10.67
CA GLN A 143 -11.36 -18.94 11.85
C GLN A 143 -12.10 -18.27 13.01
N LEU A 144 -11.81 -17.00 13.29
CA LEU A 144 -12.45 -16.23 14.36
C LEU A 144 -13.94 -15.98 14.08
N MET A 145 -14.31 -15.76 12.82
CA MET A 145 -15.71 -15.56 12.41
C MET A 145 -16.55 -16.84 12.47
N LYS A 146 -15.97 -18.05 12.33
CA LYS A 146 -16.74 -19.31 12.37
C LYS A 146 -17.39 -19.62 13.72
N ASN A 147 -17.01 -18.92 14.79
CA ASN A 147 -17.50 -19.13 16.15
C ASN A 147 -18.26 -17.90 16.70
N GLU A 148 -19.14 -17.30 15.89
CA GLU A 148 -19.94 -16.10 16.27
C GLU A 148 -20.64 -16.22 17.62
N ASP A 149 -21.21 -17.40 17.94
CA ASP A 149 -21.93 -17.64 19.20
C ASP A 149 -21.04 -17.73 20.45
N LYS A 150 -19.71 -17.71 20.29
CA LYS A 150 -18.71 -17.80 21.38
C LYS A 150 -17.67 -16.69 21.34
N GLN A 151 -17.94 -15.58 20.65
CA GLN A 151 -17.00 -14.46 20.58
C GLN A 151 -16.90 -13.75 21.92
N ASP A 152 -15.92 -14.18 22.71
CA ASP A 152 -15.46 -13.45 23.88
C ASP A 152 -14.80 -12.11 23.48
N GLU A 153 -14.45 -11.31 24.48
CA GLU A 153 -13.83 -10.00 24.29
C GLU A 153 -12.49 -10.08 23.53
N ILE A 154 -11.77 -11.20 23.67
CA ILE A 154 -10.49 -11.43 22.99
C ILE A 154 -10.72 -11.58 21.49
N VAL A 155 -11.69 -12.41 21.09
CA VAL A 155 -12.03 -12.61 19.67
C VAL A 155 -12.48 -11.30 19.01
N LYS A 156 -13.31 -10.51 19.70
CA LYS A 156 -13.74 -9.19 19.19
C LYS A 156 -12.56 -8.24 19.00
N THR A 157 -11.62 -8.24 19.94
CA THR A 157 -10.41 -7.42 19.86
C THR A 157 -9.54 -7.84 18.67
N GLN A 158 -9.34 -9.15 18.46
CA GLN A 158 -8.55 -9.66 17.32
C GLN A 158 -9.20 -9.33 15.97
N LEU A 159 -10.52 -9.48 15.85
CA LEU A 159 -11.25 -9.10 14.63
C LEU A 159 -11.16 -7.59 14.36
N ALA A 160 -11.24 -6.76 15.40
CA ALA A 160 -11.05 -5.31 15.28
C ALA A 160 -9.64 -4.95 14.80
N GLN A 161 -8.60 -5.63 15.31
CA GLN A 161 -7.22 -5.44 14.86
C GLN A 161 -7.03 -5.83 13.39
N ILE A 162 -7.57 -6.97 12.96
CA ILE A 162 -7.50 -7.41 11.56
C ILE A 162 -8.17 -6.37 10.63
N LYS A 163 -9.31 -5.84 11.06
CA LYS A 163 -10.03 -4.79 10.33
C LYS A 163 -9.24 -3.48 10.29
N GLU A 164 -8.65 -3.08 11.41
CA GLU A 164 -7.80 -1.89 11.48
C GLU A 164 -6.57 -2.03 10.56
N GLU A 165 -5.99 -3.22 10.48
CA GLU A 165 -4.89 -3.51 9.56
C GLU A 165 -5.32 -3.58 8.09
N GLY A 166 -6.61 -3.54 7.79
CA GLY A 166 -7.18 -3.48 6.43
C GLY A 166 -7.39 -4.83 5.75
N TYR A 167 -7.42 -5.92 6.52
CA TYR A 167 -7.58 -7.29 6.00
C TYR A 167 -9.02 -7.81 6.09
N ASP A 168 -9.99 -6.96 6.42
CA ASP A 168 -11.40 -7.35 6.54
C ASP A 168 -12.06 -7.65 5.17
N GLN A 169 -11.57 -7.05 4.09
CA GLN A 169 -12.20 -7.15 2.77
C GLN A 169 -11.50 -8.06 1.74
N LEU A 170 -10.30 -8.55 2.07
CA LEU A 170 -9.52 -9.42 1.18
C LEU A 170 -9.97 -10.88 1.28
N SER A 171 -10.15 -11.55 0.15
CA SER A 171 -10.33 -13.01 0.08
C SER A 171 -9.03 -13.72 -0.30
N GLU A 172 -8.94 -15.02 -0.03
CA GLU A 172 -7.80 -15.83 -0.52
C GLU A 172 -7.69 -15.82 -2.05
N GLU A 173 -8.82 -15.74 -2.75
CA GLU A 173 -8.86 -15.66 -4.22
C GLU A 173 -8.23 -14.35 -4.72
N ASP A 174 -8.57 -13.22 -4.09
CA ASP A 174 -7.95 -11.92 -4.40
C ASP A 174 -6.43 -11.99 -4.28
N VAL A 175 -5.93 -12.56 -3.17
CA VAL A 175 -4.50 -12.70 -2.91
C VAL A 175 -3.84 -13.62 -3.93
N ASN A 176 -4.44 -14.77 -4.23
CA ASN A 176 -3.91 -15.73 -5.19
C ASN A 176 -3.85 -15.15 -6.60
N SER A 177 -4.84 -14.34 -6.99
CA SER A 177 -4.84 -13.61 -8.26
C SER A 177 -3.68 -12.62 -8.34
N VAL A 178 -3.42 -11.86 -7.28
CA VAL A 178 -2.31 -10.90 -7.23
C VAL A 178 -0.95 -11.62 -7.24
N LYS A 179 -0.80 -12.73 -6.51
CA LYS A 179 0.43 -13.55 -6.51
C LYS A 179 0.80 -14.02 -7.92
N LYS A 180 -0.16 -14.57 -8.66
CA LYS A 180 0.06 -15.01 -10.05
C LYS A 180 0.56 -13.86 -10.94
N GLN A 181 -0.04 -12.68 -10.81
CA GLN A 181 0.36 -11.51 -11.58
C GLN A 181 1.76 -11.01 -11.20
N ILE A 182 2.13 -11.04 -9.91
CA ILE A 182 3.49 -10.76 -9.44
C ILE A 182 4.50 -11.75 -10.07
N GLU A 183 4.20 -13.05 -10.04
CA GLU A 183 5.06 -14.07 -10.64
C GLU A 183 5.26 -13.84 -12.15
N GLU A 184 4.21 -13.46 -12.87
CA GLU A 184 4.30 -13.11 -14.29
C GLU A 184 5.17 -11.88 -14.54
N ILE A 185 5.03 -10.83 -13.73
CA ILE A 185 5.87 -9.63 -13.79
C ILE A 185 7.33 -9.99 -13.56
N ASN A 186 7.62 -10.84 -12.57
CA ASN A 186 8.98 -11.27 -12.25
C ASN A 186 9.57 -12.14 -13.36
N LYS A 187 8.80 -13.08 -13.93
CA LYS A 187 9.22 -13.89 -15.09
C LYS A 187 9.55 -13.04 -16.32
N LYS A 188 8.79 -11.99 -16.59
CA LYS A 188 9.04 -11.07 -17.73
C LYS A 188 10.37 -10.32 -17.58
N LYS A 189 10.81 -10.05 -16.36
CA LYS A 189 12.09 -9.36 -16.09
C LYS A 189 13.31 -10.24 -16.20
N GLN A 190 13.16 -11.53 -15.93
CA GLN A 190 14.26 -12.50 -15.98
C GLN A 190 14.58 -12.96 -17.41
N LYS A 191 13.76 -12.63 -18.40
CA LYS A 191 14.07 -12.92 -19.80
C LYS A 191 15.11 -11.91 -20.32
N PRO A 192 16.26 -12.34 -20.85
CA PRO A 192 17.18 -11.45 -21.53
C PRO A 192 16.47 -10.80 -22.73
N GLN A 193 16.62 -9.48 -22.87
CA GLN A 193 16.28 -8.77 -24.10
C GLN A 193 17.28 -9.10 -25.20
#